data_AF-A0A7C6B450-F1
#
_entry.id   AF-A0A7C6B450-F1
#
_cell.length_a   1.000
_cell.length_b   1.000
_cell.length_c   1.000
_cell.angle_alpha   90.00
_cell.angle_beta   90.00
_cell.angle_gamma   90.00
#
_symmetry.space_group_name_H-M   'P 1'
#
loop_
_entity.id
_entity.type
_entity.pdbx_description
1 polymer ?
#
loop_
_entity_poly.entity_id
_entity_poly.type
_entity_poly.pdbx_seq_one_letter_code
_entity_poly.pdbx_strand_id
1 'polypeptide(L)'
;FRGLIHSQRVLLALTQAGVSREDAYKMVQRNAMKVWEQGKDFKEELLADPEVTAALSPAEIEEKFDLAYHTKHVDTIFRRVFDH
;
A
#
# COMPACT_ATOMS: atom_id res chain seq x y z
N PHE A 1 0.04 -13.55 -3.09
CA PHE A 1 0.27 -12.09 -2.96
C PHE A 1 -0.68 -11.53 -1.92
N ARG A 2 -0.25 -11.51 -0.65
CA ARG A 2 -1.09 -11.03 0.47
C ARG A 2 -1.01 -9.51 0.50
N GLY A 3 -2.11 -8.86 0.15
CA GLY A 3 -2.29 -7.41 0.36
C GLY A 3 -1.74 -6.46 -0.71
N LEU A 4 -0.94 -6.90 -1.69
CA LEU A 4 -0.47 -6.03 -2.78
C LEU A 4 -1.59 -5.40 -3.61
N ILE A 5 -2.78 -6.00 -3.62
CA ILE A 5 -3.99 -5.44 -4.23
C ILE A 5 -4.40 -4.11 -3.56
N HIS A 6 -4.05 -3.90 -2.30
CA HIS A 6 -4.41 -2.70 -1.52
C HIS A 6 -3.49 -1.51 -1.79
N SER A 7 -2.36 -1.73 -2.45
CA SER A 7 -1.37 -0.70 -2.80
C SER A 7 -1.95 0.52 -3.51
N GLN A 8 -2.90 0.33 -4.44
CA GLN A 8 -3.55 1.46 -5.15
C GLN A 8 -4.41 2.29 -4.20
N ARG A 9 -5.10 1.66 -3.25
CA ARG A 9 -5.90 2.38 -2.25
C ARG A 9 -5.02 3.16 -1.28
N VAL A 10 -3.92 2.55 -0.84
CA VAL A 10 -2.93 3.21 0.02
C VAL A 10 -2.29 4.39 -0.71
N LEU A 11 -1.94 4.22 -2.00
CA LEU A 11 -1.44 5.32 -2.83
C LEU A 11 -2.44 6.49 -2.89
N LEU A 12 -3.72 6.20 -3.14
CA LEU A 12 -4.77 7.22 -3.17
C LEU A 12 -4.93 7.90 -1.79
N ALA A 13 -4.93 7.11 -0.71
CA ALA A 13 -5.04 7.65 0.64
C ALA A 13 -3.88 8.59 0.99
N LEU A 14 -2.64 8.21 0.65
CA LEU A 14 -1.45 9.06 0.83
C LEU A 14 -1.59 10.38 0.06
N THR A 15 -2.03 10.33 -1.20
CA THR A 15 -2.25 11.56 -1.98
C THR A 15 -3.38 12.43 -1.42
N GLN A 16 -4.43 11.83 -0.87
CA GLN A 16 -5.52 12.54 -0.21
C GLN A 16 -5.08 13.15 1.14
N ALA A 17 -4.14 12.52 1.83
CA ALA A 17 -3.50 13.05 3.04
C ALA A 17 -2.49 14.17 2.76
N GLY A 18 -2.31 14.57 1.49
CA GLY A 18 -1.43 15.68 1.09
C GLY A 18 0.00 15.27 0.73
N VAL A 19 0.31 13.96 0.70
CA VAL A 19 1.60 13.48 0.22
C VAL A 19 1.70 13.70 -1.29
N SER A 20 2.86 14.14 -1.75
CA SER A 20 3.11 14.30 -3.19
C SER A 20 2.91 12.95 -3.89
N ARG A 21 2.43 12.97 -5.13
CA ARG A 21 2.20 11.74 -5.89
C ARG A 21 3.48 10.91 -6.03
N GLU A 22 4.62 11.57 -6.25
CA GLU A 22 5.92 10.92 -6.36
C GLU A 22 6.34 10.22 -5.06
N ASP A 23 6.20 10.90 -3.92
CA ASP A 23 6.56 10.32 -2.62
C ASP A 23 5.61 9.20 -2.23
N ALA A 24 4.31 9.34 -2.51
CA ALA A 24 3.33 8.28 -2.31
C ALA A 24 3.69 7.02 -3.12
N TYR A 25 4.14 7.18 -4.38
CA TYR A 25 4.63 6.05 -5.17
C TYR A 25 5.87 5.41 -4.56
N LYS A 26 6.87 6.21 -4.13
CA LYS A 26 8.09 5.69 -3.49
C LYS A 26 7.78 4.88 -2.24
N MET A 27 6.93 5.41 -1.35
CA MET A 27 6.52 4.74 -0.11
C MET A 27 5.81 3.42 -0.37
N VAL A 28 4.83 3.41 -1.29
CA VAL A 28 4.08 2.20 -1.64
C VAL A 28 4.97 1.16 -2.31
N GLN A 29 5.81 1.56 -3.26
CA GLN A 29 6.71 0.68 -3.98
C GLN A 29 7.74 0.03 -3.04
N ARG A 30 8.37 0.82 -2.16
CA ARG A 30 9.30 0.34 -1.13
C ARG A 30 8.70 -0.79 -0.30
N ASN A 31 7.51 -0.58 0.25
CA ASN A 31 6.90 -1.57 1.14
C ASN A 31 6.36 -2.78 0.37
N ALA A 32 5.89 -2.57 -0.85
CA ALA A 32 5.45 -3.66 -1.72
C ALA A 32 6.61 -4.57 -2.17
N MET A 33 7.80 -4.01 -2.41
CA MET A 33 9.00 -4.78 -2.75
C MET A 33 9.40 -5.72 -1.60
N LYS A 34 9.39 -5.23 -0.36
CA LYS A 34 9.68 -6.07 0.82
C LYS A 34 8.71 -7.24 0.96
N VAL A 35 7.42 -7.02 0.67
CA VAL A 35 6.40 -8.09 0.64
C VAL A 35 6.71 -9.12 -0.44
N TRP A 36 7.13 -8.66 -1.61
CA TRP A 36 7.48 -9.52 -2.73
C TRP A 36 8.72 -10.38 -2.43
N GLU A 37 9.79 -9.77 -1.93
CA GLU A 37 11.07 -10.43 -1.69
C GLU A 37 11.08 -11.29 -0.42
N GLN A 38 10.41 -10.83 0.64
CA GLN A 38 10.49 -11.44 1.97
C GLN A 38 9.22 -12.23 2.35
N GLY A 39 8.18 -12.21 1.51
CA GLY A 39 6.91 -12.91 1.76
C GLY A 39 6.11 -12.34 2.93
N LYS A 40 6.40 -11.13 3.37
CA LYS A 40 5.76 -10.44 4.49
C LYS A 40 4.36 -9.93 4.16
N ASP A 41 3.62 -9.47 5.16
CA ASP A 41 2.32 -8.83 4.96
C ASP A 41 2.47 -7.34 4.63
N PHE A 42 1.72 -6.87 3.62
CA PHE A 42 1.81 -5.47 3.16
C PHE A 42 1.29 -4.48 4.20
N LYS A 43 0.28 -4.85 4.99
CA LYS A 43 -0.24 -3.99 6.05
C LYS A 43 0.82 -3.78 7.13
N GLU A 44 1.47 -4.86 7.54
CA GLU A 44 2.51 -4.80 8.57
C GLU A 44 3.71 -3.95 8.12
N GLU A 45 4.13 -4.05 6.86
CA GLU A 45 5.21 -3.20 6.33
C GLU A 45 4.83 -1.72 6.28
N LEU A 46 3.57 -1.39 5.97
CA LEU A 46 3.09 0.01 6.02
C LEU A 46 3.02 0.55 7.44
N LEU A 47 2.55 -0.26 8.40
CA LEU A 47 2.49 0.11 9.82
C LEU A 47 3.88 0.25 10.45
N ALA A 48 4.86 -0.48 9.93
CA ALA A 48 6.25 -0.39 10.38
C ALA A 48 7.04 0.73 9.69
N ASP A 49 6.47 1.43 8.70
CA ASP A 49 7.13 2.50 7.96
C ASP A 49 6.82 3.87 8.58
N PRO A 50 7.83 4.57 9.15
CA PRO A 50 7.63 5.87 9.78
C PRO A 50 7.12 6.95 8.83
N GLU A 51 7.49 6.90 7.54
CA GLU A 51 7.05 7.92 6.59
C GLU A 51 5.59 7.69 6.18
N VAL A 52 5.16 6.43 6.12
CA VAL A 52 3.74 6.10 5.86
C VAL A 52 2.90 6.45 7.09
N THR A 53 3.34 6.06 8.29
CA THR A 53 2.61 6.32 9.53
C THR A 53 2.58 7.80 9.93
N ALA A 54 3.53 8.61 9.45
CA ALA A 54 3.47 10.06 9.55
C ALA A 54 2.38 10.68 8.66
N ALA A 55 2.03 10.03 7.55
CA ALA A 55 1.03 10.51 6.59
C ALA A 55 -0.37 9.93 6.84
N LEU A 56 -0.46 8.67 7.27
CA LEU A 56 -1.69 7.94 7.55
C LEU A 56 -1.59 7.30 8.94
N SER A 57 -2.60 7.51 9.77
CA SER A 57 -2.65 6.85 11.08
C SER A 57 -2.80 5.33 10.92
N PRO A 58 -2.37 4.53 11.92
CA PRO A 58 -2.56 3.08 11.91
C PRO A 58 -4.01 2.66 11.65
N ALA A 59 -4.97 3.38 12.22
CA ALA A 59 -6.39 3.12 12.03
C ALA A 59 -6.85 3.35 10.58
N GLU A 60 -6.38 4.42 9.93
CA GLU A 60 -6.69 4.69 8.52
C GLU A 60 -6.09 3.61 7.60
N ILE A 61 -4.86 3.16 7.90
CA ILE A 61 -4.22 2.07 7.19
C ILE A 61 -5.07 0.80 7.34
N GLU A 62 -5.43 0.42 8.56
CA GLU A 62 -6.27 -0.76 8.81
C GLU A 62 -7.61 -0.71 8.09
N GLU A 63 -8.29 0.44 8.13
CA GLU A 63 -9.56 0.66 7.43
C GLU A 63 -9.43 0.40 5.92
N LYS A 64 -8.33 0.84 5.28
CA LYS A 64 -8.15 0.63 3.82
C LYS A 64 -8.02 -0.85 3.45
N PHE A 65 -7.52 -1.67 4.37
CA PHE A 65 -7.41 -3.12 4.19
C PHE A 65 -8.74 -3.83 4.51
N ASP A 66 -9.48 -3.37 5.52
CA ASP A 66 -10.79 -3.93 5.89
C ASP A 66 -11.85 -3.66 4.82
N LEU A 67 -11.92 -2.41 4.35
CA LEU A 67 -12.82 -1.99 3.27
C LEU A 67 -12.57 -2.76 1.96
N ALA A 68 -11.40 -3.39 1.81
CA ALA A 68 -11.04 -4.16 0.63
C ALA A 68 -11.45 -5.64 0.73
N TYR A 69 -11.56 -6.17 1.96
CA TYR A 69 -12.11 -7.49 2.22
C TYR A 69 -13.56 -7.60 1.69
N HIS A 70 -14.27 -6.48 1.67
CA HIS A 70 -15.62 -6.35 1.12
C HIS A 70 -15.69 -6.09 -0.41
N THR A 71 -14.60 -5.67 -1.06
CA THR A 71 -14.58 -5.35 -2.50
C THR A 71 -13.59 -6.24 -3.26
N LYS A 72 -14.01 -7.47 -3.58
CA LYS A 72 -13.23 -8.47 -4.33
C LYS A 72 -13.18 -8.21 -5.85
N HIS A 73 -12.64 -7.11 -6.36
CA HIS A 73 -12.28 -6.99 -7.80
C HIS A 73 -11.25 -5.88 -8.06
N VAL A 74 -9.96 -6.09 -7.75
CA VAL A 74 -8.87 -5.26 -8.32
C VAL A 74 -7.61 -6.11 -8.46
N ASP A 75 -7.35 -6.68 -9.63
CA ASP A 75 -6.13 -7.47 -9.86
C ASP A 75 -5.64 -7.28 -11.30
N THR A 76 -4.73 -6.32 -11.52
CA THR A 76 -3.99 -6.19 -12.81
C THR A 76 -2.91 -5.12 -12.79
N ILE A 77 -3.08 -4.01 -12.07
CA ILE A 77 -2.17 -2.85 -12.17
C ILE A 77 -0.78 -3.18 -11.64
N PHE A 78 -0.69 -3.86 -10.49
CA PHE A 78 0.59 -4.10 -9.85
C PHE A 78 1.49 -5.04 -10.65
N ARG A 79 0.94 -6.13 -11.18
CA ARG A 79 1.69 -7.03 -12.07
C ARG A 79 2.36 -6.26 -13.22
N ARG A 80 1.67 -5.29 -13.84
CA ARG A 80 2.23 -4.51 -14.96
C ARG A 80 3.35 -3.53 -14.56
N VAL A 81 3.41 -3.08 -13.31
CA VAL A 81 4.40 -2.10 -12.83
C VAL A 81 5.71 -2.76 -12.40
N PHE A 82 5.68 -4.04 -12.01
CA PHE A 82 6.85 -4.78 -11.52
C PHE A 82 7.36 -5.89 -12.45
N ASP A 83 6.69 -6.17 -13.58
CA ASP A 83 7.13 -7.17 -14.59
C ASP A 83 8.19 -6.62 -15.58
N HIS A 84 9.05 -5.68 -15.15
CA HIS A 84 10.13 -5.18 -16.00
C HIS A 84 11.48 -5.07 -15.30
#